data_AF-A0A8T7DJ36-F1
#
_entry.id   AF-A0A8T7DJ36-F1
#
_cell.length_a   1.000
_cell.length_b   1.000
_cell.length_c   1.000
_cell.angle_alpha   90.00
_cell.angle_beta   90.00
_cell.angle_gamma   90.00
#
_symmetry.space_group_name_H-M   'P 1'
#
loop_
_entity.id
_entity.type
_entity.pdbx_description
1 polymer ?
#
loop_
_entity_poly.entity_id
_entity_poly.type
_entity_poly.pdbx_seq_one_letter_code
_entity_poly.pdbx_strand_id
1 'polypeptide(L)'
;MGFKSLKTSLDWHTDTARQLYAIMPLWILLTPLLFMIILLGLDQTALSTWMDKQSAEIAAPSILAIALLTALWQMKTNTHIYFKWQAFFALILFFRELHFYGTNNGFYIGFILMMWWASKNRDRLLPYFQNPTIVSIIVLIIWTYLISKSFDRHYWDSLIPAGVESDLFEENLELIGHLLFTSLVVISAKLKLTNN
;
A
#
# COMPACT_ATOMS: atom_id res chain seq x y z
N MET A 1 32.36 2.93 9.65
CA MET A 1 31.49 3.25 8.50
C MET A 1 31.68 4.72 8.17
N GLY A 2 32.22 5.06 7.00
CA GLY A 2 32.37 6.47 6.60
C GLY A 2 31.00 7.11 6.35
N PHE A 3 30.77 8.31 6.87
CA PHE A 3 29.57 9.08 6.56
C PHE A 3 29.56 9.38 5.05
N LYS A 4 28.62 8.80 4.31
CA LYS A 4 28.34 9.23 2.94
C LYS A 4 27.85 10.67 2.99
N SER A 5 28.27 11.49 2.03
CA SER A 5 27.72 12.85 1.91
C SER A 5 26.19 12.81 1.76
N LEU A 6 25.49 13.85 2.23
CA LEU A 6 24.04 13.97 2.08
C LEU A 6 23.62 13.83 0.60
N LYS A 7 24.38 14.46 -0.30
CA LYS A 7 24.19 14.39 -1.75
C LYS A 7 24.22 12.94 -2.25
N THR A 8 25.25 12.18 -1.88
CA THR A 8 25.37 10.77 -2.29
C THR A 8 24.20 9.92 -1.77
N SER A 9 23.66 10.22 -0.59
CA SER A 9 22.48 9.51 -0.08
C SER A 9 21.22 9.89 -0.85
N LEU A 10 21.02 11.16 -1.18
CA LEU A 10 19.87 11.63 -1.95
C LEU A 10 19.88 11.05 -3.37
N ASP A 11 21.04 11.07 -4.04
CA ASP A 11 21.21 10.50 -5.38
C ASP A 11 20.85 8.99 -5.36
N TRP A 12 21.32 8.25 -4.35
CA TRP A 12 21.01 6.83 -4.18
C TRP A 12 19.50 6.55 -4.07
N HIS A 13 18.80 7.31 -3.22
CA HIS A 13 17.36 7.14 -3.04
C HIS A 13 16.57 7.55 -4.29
N THR A 14 17.00 8.63 -4.96
CA THR A 14 16.39 9.12 -6.20
C THR A 14 16.54 8.11 -7.33
N ASP A 15 17.74 7.55 -7.51
CA ASP A 15 17.99 6.55 -8.56
C ASP A 15 17.20 5.27 -8.31
N THR A 16 17.03 4.87 -7.04
CA THR A 16 16.18 3.73 -6.69
C THR A 16 14.74 3.97 -7.12
N ALA A 17 14.18 5.16 -6.82
CA ALA A 17 12.82 5.51 -7.22
C ALA A 17 12.67 5.54 -8.76
N ARG A 18 13.65 6.12 -9.47
CA ARG A 18 13.66 6.15 -10.94
C ARG A 18 13.66 4.74 -11.55
N GLN A 19 14.47 3.82 -11.02
CA GLN A 19 14.53 2.44 -11.49
C GLN A 19 13.19 1.72 -11.31
N LEU A 20 12.56 1.87 -10.15
CA LEU A 20 11.24 1.28 -9.87
C LEU A 20 10.17 1.86 -10.81
N TYR A 21 10.19 3.18 -11.04
CA TYR A 21 9.25 3.85 -11.93
C TYR A 21 9.42 3.40 -13.39
N ALA A 22 10.64 3.16 -13.84
CA ALA A 22 10.94 2.77 -15.22
C ALA A 22 10.39 1.37 -15.61
N ILE A 23 10.18 0.48 -14.64
CA ILE A 23 9.67 -0.88 -14.91
C ILE A 23 8.16 -1.01 -14.69
N MET A 24 7.52 -0.02 -14.07
CA MET A 24 6.09 -0.01 -13.84
C MET A 24 5.36 0.53 -15.09
N PRO A 25 4.30 -0.13 -15.57
CA PRO A 25 3.48 0.44 -16.61
C PRO A 25 2.73 1.69 -16.09
N LEU A 26 2.86 2.81 -16.80
CA LEU A 26 2.36 4.13 -16.38
C LEU A 26 0.84 4.19 -16.17
N TRP A 27 0.07 3.33 -16.84
CA TRP A 27 -1.39 3.28 -16.69
C TRP A 27 -1.82 2.93 -15.26
N ILE A 28 -0.96 2.29 -14.45
CA ILE A 28 -1.23 1.98 -13.04
C ILE A 28 -1.56 3.24 -12.23
N LEU A 29 -1.01 4.40 -12.63
CA LEU A 29 -1.29 5.69 -11.97
C LEU A 29 -2.73 6.16 -12.18
N LEU A 30 -3.42 5.65 -13.21
CA LEU A 30 -4.83 5.96 -13.48
C LEU A 30 -5.79 5.01 -12.75
N THR A 31 -5.29 3.91 -12.19
CA THR A 31 -6.12 2.86 -11.61
C THR A 31 -6.96 3.32 -10.41
N PRO A 32 -6.52 4.22 -9.50
CA PRO A 32 -7.41 4.72 -8.46
C PRO A 32 -8.62 5.49 -8.99
N LEU A 33 -8.48 6.20 -10.11
CA LEU A 33 -9.63 6.84 -10.77
C LEU A 33 -10.61 5.79 -11.30
N LEU A 34 -10.10 4.69 -11.84
CA LEU A 34 -10.93 3.56 -12.24
C LEU A 34 -11.67 2.96 -11.04
N PHE A 35 -11.01 2.80 -9.88
CA PHE A 35 -11.67 2.36 -8.65
C PHE A 35 -12.78 3.31 -8.23
N MET A 36 -12.56 4.62 -8.27
CA MET A 36 -13.60 5.61 -7.96
C MET A 36 -14.82 5.50 -8.90
N ILE A 37 -14.60 5.31 -10.20
CA ILE A 37 -15.68 5.11 -11.17
C ILE A 37 -16.45 3.82 -10.85
N ILE A 38 -15.74 2.74 -10.49
CA ILE A 38 -16.37 1.48 -10.08
C ILE A 38 -17.19 1.68 -8.80
N LEU A 39 -16.64 2.36 -7.79
CA LEU A 39 -17.34 2.63 -6.52
C LEU A 39 -18.61 3.45 -6.74
N LEU A 40 -18.56 4.48 -7.59
CA LEU A 40 -19.76 5.23 -8.00
C LEU A 40 -20.80 4.32 -8.66
N GLY A 41 -20.37 3.41 -9.54
CA GLY A 41 -21.28 2.45 -10.16
C GLY A 41 -21.91 1.50 -9.14
N LEU A 42 -21.13 1.01 -8.17
CA LEU A 42 -21.59 0.10 -7.12
C LEU A 42 -22.54 0.77 -6.12
N ASP A 43 -22.33 2.05 -5.83
CA ASP A 43 -23.19 2.86 -4.97
C ASP A 43 -24.64 2.95 -5.50
N GLN A 44 -24.82 2.82 -6.81
CA GLN A 44 -26.14 2.79 -7.46
C GLN A 44 -26.82 1.40 -7.43
N THR A 45 -26.25 0.44 -6.72
CA THR A 45 -26.75 -0.94 -6.63
C THR A 45 -27.09 -1.32 -5.20
N ALA A 46 -27.66 -2.51 -5.00
CA ALA A 46 -27.90 -3.05 -3.66
C ALA A 46 -26.62 -3.30 -2.85
N LEU A 47 -25.43 -3.16 -3.45
CA LEU A 47 -24.16 -3.29 -2.75
C LEU A 47 -23.80 -2.05 -1.92
N SER A 48 -24.44 -0.90 -2.15
CA SER A 48 -24.17 0.34 -1.40
C SER A 48 -24.36 0.19 0.11
N THR A 49 -25.26 -0.71 0.54
CA THR A 49 -25.49 -1.02 1.97
C THR A 49 -24.30 -1.68 2.67
N TRP A 50 -23.26 -2.05 1.93
CA TRP A 50 -22.02 -2.64 2.45
C TRP A 50 -20.80 -1.74 2.20
N MET A 51 -21.02 -0.59 1.58
CA MET A 51 -19.99 0.40 1.25
C MET A 51 -19.99 1.57 2.23
N ASP A 52 -20.75 1.47 3.32
CA ASP A 52 -20.75 2.44 4.40
C ASP A 52 -19.48 2.34 5.27
N LYS A 53 -19.21 3.42 6.01
CA LYS A 53 -18.07 3.54 6.91
C LYS A 53 -18.01 2.42 7.95
N GLN A 54 -19.14 2.05 8.56
CA GLN A 54 -19.17 1.03 9.61
C GLN A 54 -18.78 -0.35 9.05
N SER A 55 -19.24 -0.68 7.85
CA SER A 55 -18.84 -1.89 7.14
C SER A 55 -17.33 -1.89 6.85
N ALA A 56 -16.76 -0.77 6.41
CA ALA A 56 -15.34 -0.61 6.15
C ALA A 56 -14.48 -0.76 7.43
N GLU A 57 -14.87 -0.11 8.53
CA GLU A 57 -14.19 -0.17 9.85
C GLU A 57 -14.11 -1.61 10.41
N ILE A 58 -15.05 -2.50 10.04
CA ILE A 58 -15.03 -3.92 10.43
C ILE A 58 -14.18 -4.75 9.45
N ALA A 59 -14.31 -4.48 8.15
CA ALA A 59 -13.66 -5.26 7.09
C ALA A 59 -12.15 -5.00 7.03
N ALA A 60 -11.73 -3.73 7.16
CA ALA A 60 -10.34 -3.31 7.05
C ALA A 60 -9.38 -4.04 8.03
N PRO A 61 -9.63 -4.06 9.35
CA PRO A 61 -8.75 -4.76 10.29
C PRO A 61 -8.77 -6.27 10.06
N SER A 62 -9.89 -6.84 9.61
CA SER A 62 -10.03 -8.27 9.32
C SER A 62 -9.15 -8.68 8.13
N ILE A 63 -9.21 -7.92 7.03
CA ILE A 63 -8.39 -8.14 5.83
C ILE A 63 -6.91 -8.00 6.17
N LEU A 64 -6.55 -6.94 6.92
CA LEU A 64 -5.17 -6.72 7.33
C LEU A 64 -4.64 -7.77 8.31
N ALA A 65 -5.48 -8.31 9.20
CA ALA A 65 -5.09 -9.42 10.07
C ALA A 65 -4.70 -10.66 9.24
N ILE A 66 -5.49 -11.00 8.21
CA ILE A 66 -5.17 -12.09 7.28
C ILE A 66 -3.85 -11.82 6.56
N ALA A 67 -3.66 -10.61 6.04
CA ALA A 67 -2.42 -10.21 5.37
C ALA A 67 -1.20 -10.29 6.30
N LEU A 68 -1.33 -9.81 7.54
CA LEU A 68 -0.27 -9.85 8.55
C LEU A 68 0.10 -11.27 8.93
N LEU A 69 -0.88 -12.13 9.25
CA LEU A 69 -0.63 -13.53 9.60
C LEU A 69 0.07 -14.26 8.45
N THR A 70 -0.36 -14.01 7.21
CA THR A 70 0.25 -14.58 6.01
C THR A 70 1.69 -14.08 5.83
N ALA A 71 1.93 -12.78 6.00
CA ALA A 71 3.26 -12.19 5.87
C ALA A 71 4.22 -12.68 6.97
N LEU A 72 3.76 -12.82 8.22
CA LEU A 72 4.52 -13.40 9.32
C LEU A 72 4.87 -14.87 9.06
N TRP A 73 3.92 -15.64 8.53
CA TRP A 73 4.17 -17.02 8.13
C TRP A 73 5.22 -17.08 7.01
N GLN A 74 5.14 -16.21 6.00
CA GLN A 74 6.14 -16.14 4.94
C GLN A 74 7.51 -15.72 5.46
N MET A 75 7.58 -14.74 6.36
CA MET A 75 8.82 -14.32 7.02
C MET A 75 9.48 -15.46 7.81
N LYS A 76 8.68 -16.33 8.43
CA LYS A 76 9.18 -17.50 9.18
C LYS A 76 9.66 -18.61 8.25
N THR A 77 8.98 -18.82 7.12
CA THR A 77 9.23 -19.95 6.20
C THR A 77 10.23 -19.64 5.09
N ASN A 78 10.52 -18.36 4.84
CA ASN A 78 11.43 -17.92 3.79
C ASN A 78 12.54 -17.04 4.38
N THR A 79 13.79 -17.27 3.94
CA THR A 79 14.97 -16.59 4.47
C THR A 79 15.23 -15.22 3.82
N HIS A 80 14.60 -14.94 2.67
CA HIS A 80 14.85 -13.73 1.89
C HIS A 80 14.36 -12.48 2.65
N ILE A 81 15.17 -11.41 2.62
CA ILE A 81 14.93 -10.20 3.41
C ILE A 81 13.63 -9.46 3.04
N TYR A 82 13.15 -9.66 1.80
CA TYR A 82 11.87 -9.14 1.31
C TYR A 82 10.69 -9.53 2.21
N PHE A 83 10.66 -10.77 2.73
CA PHE A 83 9.52 -11.20 3.56
C PHE A 83 9.52 -10.53 4.94
N LYS A 84 10.69 -10.14 5.47
CA LYS A 84 10.79 -9.29 6.67
C LYS A 84 10.26 -7.89 6.40
N TRP A 85 10.60 -7.33 5.23
CA TRP A 85 10.08 -6.04 4.80
C TRP A 85 8.55 -6.05 4.66
N GLN A 86 8.02 -7.07 3.99
CA GLN A 86 6.59 -7.23 3.78
C GLN A 86 5.83 -7.44 5.09
N ALA A 87 6.38 -8.23 6.02
CA ALA A 87 5.80 -8.38 7.36
C ALA A 87 5.81 -7.07 8.15
N PHE A 88 6.88 -6.27 8.04
CA PHE A 88 6.92 -4.95 8.67
C PHE A 88 5.89 -3.98 8.05
N PHE A 89 5.71 -4.02 6.73
CA PHE A 89 4.66 -3.24 6.06
C PHE A 89 3.26 -3.65 6.53
N ALA A 90 2.99 -4.97 6.59
CA ALA A 90 1.73 -5.49 7.08
C ALA A 90 1.43 -5.04 8.52
N LEU A 91 2.46 -5.06 9.37
CA LEU A 91 2.35 -4.65 10.77
C LEU A 91 2.03 -3.16 10.91
N ILE A 92 2.68 -2.30 10.12
CA ILE A 92 2.42 -0.86 10.10
C ILE A 92 0.98 -0.57 9.65
N LEU A 93 0.50 -1.22 8.60
CA LEU A 93 -0.88 -1.07 8.12
C LEU A 93 -1.89 -1.59 9.15
N PHE A 94 -1.63 -2.75 9.76
CA PHE A 94 -2.51 -3.32 10.78
C PHE A 94 -2.63 -2.42 12.01
N PHE A 95 -1.51 -1.88 12.51
CA PHE A 95 -1.55 -0.96 13.66
C PHE A 95 -2.22 0.36 13.36
N ARG A 96 -2.10 0.88 12.12
CA ARG A 96 -2.86 2.05 11.68
C ARG A 96 -4.36 1.82 11.90
N GLU A 97 -4.85 0.66 11.47
CA GLU A 97 -6.27 0.31 11.46
C GLU A 97 -6.89 0.03 12.84
N LEU A 98 -6.06 -0.27 13.84
CA LEU A 98 -6.57 -0.44 15.21
C LEU A 98 -6.95 0.88 15.91
N HIS A 99 -6.67 2.03 15.28
CA HIS A 99 -7.05 3.35 15.78
C HIS A 99 -6.64 3.66 17.23
N PHE A 100 -5.60 3.01 17.77
CA PHE A 100 -5.09 3.36 19.10
C PHE A 100 -4.50 4.77 19.12
N TYR A 101 -4.51 5.41 20.28
CA TYR A 101 -3.90 6.73 20.45
C TYR A 101 -2.44 6.74 19.92
N GLY A 102 -2.19 7.58 18.92
CA GLY A 102 -0.87 7.75 18.30
C GLY A 102 -0.57 6.86 17.08
N THR A 103 -1.42 5.90 16.71
CA THR A 103 -1.15 4.99 15.56
C THR A 103 -1.12 5.71 14.22
N ASN A 104 -1.95 6.74 14.02
CA ASN A 104 -1.94 7.55 12.81
C ASN A 104 -0.58 8.22 12.57
N ASN A 105 0.02 8.81 13.60
CA ASN A 105 1.37 9.38 13.49
C ASN A 105 2.45 8.29 13.39
N GLY A 106 2.26 7.18 14.12
CA GLY A 106 3.14 6.02 14.07
C GLY A 106 3.22 5.41 12.67
N PHE A 107 2.11 5.38 11.93
CA PHE A 107 2.04 4.90 10.55
C PHE A 107 3.00 5.69 9.64
N TYR A 108 2.94 7.02 9.64
CA TYR A 108 3.80 7.84 8.78
C TYR A 108 5.28 7.63 9.08
N ILE A 109 5.64 7.55 10.37
CA ILE A 109 7.02 7.29 10.80
C ILE A 109 7.44 5.89 10.33
N GLY A 110 6.63 4.86 10.59
CA GLY A 110 6.89 3.49 10.19
C GLY A 110 7.06 3.36 8.67
N PHE A 111 6.19 4.02 7.90
CA PHE A 111 6.22 4.02 6.44
C PHE A 111 7.50 4.67 5.90
N ILE A 112 7.89 5.85 6.41
CA ILE A 112 9.14 6.51 6.00
C ILE A 112 10.35 5.64 6.33
N LEU A 113 10.41 5.06 7.54
CA LEU A 113 11.50 4.17 7.95
C LEU A 113 11.56 2.92 7.08
N MET A 114 10.41 2.34 6.75
CA MET A 114 10.30 1.18 5.87
C MET A 114 10.82 1.49 4.46
N MET A 115 10.44 2.63 3.87
CA MET A 115 10.89 3.05 2.54
C MET A 115 12.38 3.37 2.52
N TRP A 116 12.87 4.07 3.54
CA TRP A 116 14.30 4.34 3.72
C TRP A 116 15.10 3.05 3.84
N TRP A 117 14.66 2.13 4.69
CA TRP A 117 15.29 0.82 4.88
C TRP A 117 15.29 0.00 3.59
N ALA A 118 14.18 0.02 2.83
CA ALA A 118 14.07 -0.69 1.56
C ALA A 118 15.09 -0.16 0.56
N SER A 119 15.21 1.16 0.45
CA SER A 119 16.20 1.76 -0.44
C SER A 119 17.64 1.49 0.01
N LYS A 120 17.93 1.46 1.32
CA LYS A 120 19.26 1.04 1.82
C LYS A 120 19.59 -0.42 1.52
N ASN A 121 18.58 -1.28 1.41
CA ASN A 121 18.73 -2.71 1.11
C ASN A 121 18.32 -3.07 -0.32
N ARG A 122 18.28 -2.10 -1.26
CA ARG A 122 17.70 -2.30 -2.60
C ARG A 122 18.32 -3.47 -3.34
N ASP A 123 19.64 -3.67 -3.24
CA ASP A 123 20.34 -4.73 -3.95
C ASP A 123 19.89 -6.12 -3.47
N ARG A 124 19.52 -6.23 -2.19
CA ARG A 124 18.97 -7.46 -1.58
C ARG A 124 17.47 -7.63 -1.82
N LEU A 125 16.76 -6.56 -2.14
CA LEU A 125 15.34 -6.59 -2.49
C LEU A 125 15.13 -6.72 -4.01
N LEU A 126 16.20 -6.53 -4.78
CA LEU A 126 16.20 -6.43 -6.22
C LEU A 126 15.47 -7.58 -6.93
N PRO A 127 15.59 -8.86 -6.53
CA PRO A 127 14.85 -9.94 -7.20
C PRO A 127 13.34 -9.68 -7.22
N TYR A 128 12.77 -9.20 -6.12
CA TYR A 128 11.34 -8.88 -6.03
C TYR A 128 11.01 -7.53 -6.67
N PHE A 129 11.92 -6.56 -6.53
CA PHE A 129 11.74 -5.21 -7.07
C PHE A 129 12.05 -5.08 -8.57
N GLN A 130 12.55 -6.13 -9.22
CA GLN A 130 12.62 -6.24 -10.68
C GLN A 130 11.34 -6.84 -11.27
N ASN A 131 10.46 -7.40 -10.45
CA ASN A 131 9.19 -7.93 -10.92
C ASN A 131 8.19 -6.77 -11.13
N PRO A 132 7.77 -6.47 -12.37
CA PRO A 132 6.91 -5.33 -12.66
C PRO A 132 5.55 -5.46 -11.97
N THR A 133 5.02 -6.67 -11.78
CA THR A 133 3.77 -6.90 -11.06
C THR A 133 3.87 -6.50 -9.59
N ILE A 134 4.94 -6.92 -8.90
CA ILE A 134 5.19 -6.56 -7.50
C ILE A 134 5.30 -5.05 -7.33
N VAL A 135 6.11 -4.40 -8.18
CA VAL A 135 6.29 -2.95 -8.12
C VAL A 135 5.01 -2.20 -8.46
N SER A 136 4.26 -2.65 -9.46
CA SER A 136 2.97 -2.06 -9.83
C SER A 136 1.98 -2.12 -8.67
N ILE A 137 1.87 -3.25 -7.98
CA ILE A 137 0.97 -3.39 -6.84
C ILE A 137 1.44 -2.49 -5.69
N ILE A 138 2.75 -2.43 -5.38
CA ILE A 138 3.27 -1.54 -4.33
C ILE A 138 2.94 -0.07 -4.64
N VAL A 139 3.21 0.39 -5.86
CA VAL A 139 2.90 1.77 -6.26
C VAL A 139 1.41 2.01 -6.21
N LEU A 140 0.59 1.06 -6.67
CA LEU A 140 -0.86 1.17 -6.63
C LEU A 140 -1.38 1.27 -5.21
N ILE A 141 -0.86 0.49 -4.26
CA ILE A 141 -1.22 0.59 -2.83
C ILE A 141 -0.93 2.01 -2.33
N ILE A 142 0.29 2.51 -2.54
CA ILE A 142 0.70 3.85 -2.09
C ILE A 142 -0.19 4.92 -2.72
N TRP A 143 -0.44 4.81 -4.01
CA TRP A 143 -1.21 5.79 -4.77
C TRP A 143 -2.68 5.78 -4.36
N THR A 144 -3.29 4.61 -4.19
CA THR A 144 -4.67 4.47 -3.68
C THR A 144 -4.82 5.09 -2.29
N TYR A 145 -3.88 4.88 -1.36
CA TYR A 145 -3.92 5.54 -0.05
C TYR A 145 -3.77 7.05 -0.13
N LEU A 146 -2.91 7.56 -1.01
CA LEU A 146 -2.74 9.00 -1.19
C LEU A 146 -4.03 9.64 -1.72
N ILE A 147 -4.69 8.99 -2.69
CA ILE A 147 -5.98 9.47 -3.21
C ILE A 147 -7.07 9.36 -2.15
N SER A 148 -7.19 8.23 -1.44
CA SER A 148 -8.13 8.12 -0.31
C SER A 148 -7.92 9.25 0.70
N LYS A 149 -6.67 9.53 1.10
CA LYS A 149 -6.38 10.59 2.07
C LYS A 149 -6.71 12.00 1.56
N SER A 150 -6.82 12.20 0.25
CA SER A 150 -7.28 13.48 -0.30
C SER A 150 -8.81 13.66 -0.21
N PHE A 151 -9.59 12.59 -0.05
CA PHE A 151 -11.03 12.63 0.27
C PHE A 151 -11.27 13.02 1.74
N ASP A 152 -10.50 12.47 2.69
CA ASP A 152 -10.47 12.92 4.10
C ASP A 152 -10.18 14.43 4.23
N ARG A 153 -9.40 14.96 3.28
CA ARG A 153 -9.06 16.39 3.23
C ARG A 153 -10.05 17.23 2.43
N HIS A 154 -11.14 16.64 1.95
CA HIS A 154 -12.19 17.31 1.18
C HIS A 154 -11.67 18.02 -0.09
N TYR A 155 -10.55 17.54 -0.66
CA TYR A 155 -9.98 18.14 -1.88
C TYR A 155 -10.85 17.89 -3.12
N TRP A 156 -11.76 16.91 -3.04
CA TRP A 156 -12.61 16.48 -4.16
C TRP A 156 -14.08 16.87 -4.00
N ASP A 157 -14.50 17.51 -2.90
CA ASP A 157 -15.92 17.81 -2.62
C ASP A 157 -16.64 18.49 -3.79
N SER A 158 -15.95 19.39 -4.51
CA SER A 158 -16.50 20.09 -5.68
C SER A 158 -16.73 19.21 -6.92
N LEU A 159 -16.13 18.03 -6.95
CA LEU A 159 -16.18 17.06 -8.06
C LEU A 159 -17.06 15.85 -7.74
N ILE A 160 -17.48 15.69 -6.49
CA ILE A 160 -18.36 14.60 -6.05
C ILE A 160 -19.81 14.92 -6.46
N PRO A 161 -20.54 13.97 -7.07
CA PRO A 161 -21.95 14.18 -7.40
C PRO A 161 -22.80 14.51 -6.17
N ALA A 162 -23.83 15.34 -6.36
CA ALA A 162 -24.74 15.70 -5.27
C ALA A 162 -25.40 14.46 -4.66
N GLY A 163 -25.35 14.34 -3.32
CA GLY A 163 -25.89 13.21 -2.58
C GLY A 163 -24.92 12.05 -2.36
N VAL A 164 -23.70 12.11 -2.92
CA VAL A 164 -22.62 11.16 -2.63
C VAL A 164 -21.71 11.75 -1.55
N GLU A 165 -21.43 10.98 -0.50
CA GLU A 165 -20.56 11.41 0.61
C GLU A 165 -19.08 11.17 0.28
N SER A 166 -18.19 12.05 0.77
CA SER A 166 -16.74 11.89 0.60
C SER A 166 -16.22 10.60 1.26
N ASP A 167 -16.80 10.25 2.42
CA ASP A 167 -16.50 9.05 3.19
C ASP A 167 -16.69 7.76 2.36
N LEU A 168 -17.61 7.75 1.39
CA LEU A 168 -17.77 6.63 0.46
C LEU A 168 -16.45 6.33 -0.26
N PHE A 169 -15.76 7.37 -0.76
CA PHE A 169 -14.52 7.19 -1.48
C PHE A 169 -13.35 6.96 -0.54
N GLU A 170 -13.25 7.73 0.55
CA GLU A 170 -12.18 7.57 1.53
C GLU A 170 -12.08 6.12 1.98
N GLU A 171 -13.12 5.63 2.68
CA GLU A 171 -13.10 4.35 3.38
C GLU A 171 -12.98 3.17 2.40
N ASN A 172 -13.69 3.20 1.28
CA ASN A 172 -13.64 2.11 0.31
C ASN A 172 -12.34 2.08 -0.49
N LEU A 173 -11.71 3.22 -0.78
CA LEU A 173 -10.38 3.23 -1.38
C LEU A 173 -9.33 2.72 -0.40
N GLU A 174 -9.44 3.03 0.90
CA GLU A 174 -8.55 2.43 1.92
C GLU A 174 -8.70 0.91 1.95
N LEU A 175 -9.95 0.43 1.94
CA LEU A 175 -10.27 -0.99 1.88
C LEU A 175 -9.69 -1.67 0.63
N ILE A 176 -9.80 -1.04 -0.54
CA ILE A 176 -9.15 -1.50 -1.78
C ILE A 176 -7.63 -1.54 -1.60
N GLY A 177 -7.02 -0.54 -0.94
CA GLY A 177 -5.61 -0.54 -0.56
C GLY A 177 -5.22 -1.78 0.27
N HIS A 178 -6.03 -2.15 1.26
CA HIS A 178 -5.83 -3.36 2.07
C HIS A 178 -5.94 -4.65 1.24
N LEU A 179 -6.91 -4.73 0.33
CA LEU A 179 -7.08 -5.87 -0.58
C LEU A 179 -5.91 -6.02 -1.56
N LEU A 180 -5.40 -4.90 -2.09
CA LEU A 180 -4.20 -4.86 -2.92
C LEU A 180 -2.97 -5.31 -2.13
N PHE A 181 -2.82 -4.87 -0.89
CA PHE A 181 -1.73 -5.33 -0.02
C PHE A 181 -1.83 -6.83 0.29
N THR A 182 -3.03 -7.34 0.54
CA THR A 182 -3.27 -8.78 0.72
C THR A 182 -2.89 -9.56 -0.53
N SER A 183 -3.26 -9.05 -1.71
CA SER A 183 -2.88 -9.61 -3.01
C SER A 183 -1.37 -9.61 -3.21
N LEU A 184 -0.68 -8.54 -2.81
CA LEU A 184 0.78 -8.46 -2.81
C LEU A 184 1.40 -9.59 -1.98
N VAL A 185 0.92 -9.80 -0.75
CA VAL A 185 1.39 -10.87 0.14
C VAL A 185 1.21 -12.24 -0.52
N VAL A 186 0.04 -12.51 -1.09
CA VAL A 186 -0.23 -13.80 -1.74
C VAL A 186 0.62 -14.01 -3.00
N ILE A 187 0.74 -13.00 -3.85
CA ILE A 187 1.53 -13.08 -5.10
C ILE A 187 3.02 -13.27 -4.79
N SER A 188 3.55 -12.55 -3.81
CA SER A 188 4.95 -12.69 -3.40
C SER A 188 5.29 -14.09 -2.90
N ALA A 189 4.36 -14.76 -2.20
CA ALA A 189 4.52 -16.16 -1.78
C ALA A 189 4.69 -17.12 -2.97
N LYS A 190 3.98 -16.86 -4.06
CA LYS A 190 3.98 -17.71 -5.26
C LYS A 190 5.22 -17.51 -6.13
N LEU A 191 5.81 -16.32 -6.09
CA LEU A 191 6.91 -15.97 -6.98
C LEU A 191 8.22 -16.72 -6.69
N LYS A 192 8.37 -17.37 -5.52
CA LYS A 192 9.55 -18.16 -5.07
C LYS A 192 10.81 -17.89 -5.91
N LEU A 193 11.27 -16.64 -5.87
CA LEU A 193 12.43 -16.25 -6.66
C LEU A 193 13.62 -16.96 -6.03
N THR A 194 14.27 -17.81 -6.81
CA THR A 194 15.41 -18.60 -6.36
C THR A 194 16.45 -17.66 -5.78
N ASN A 195 16.83 -17.91 -4.52
CA ASN A 195 17.94 -17.23 -3.88
C ASN A 195 19.21 -17.57 -4.69
N ASN A 196 19.67 -16.64 -5.52
CA ASN A 196 21.06 -16.65 -5.98
C ASN A 196 21.95 -16.10 -4.87
#